data_AF-A0A258SNY3-F1
#
_entry.id   AF-A0A258SNY3-F1
#
_cell.length_a   1.000
_cell.length_b   1.000
_cell.length_c   1.000
_cell.angle_alpha   90.00
_cell.angle_beta   90.00
_cell.angle_gamma   90.00
#
_symmetry.space_group_name_H-M   'P 1'
#
loop_
_entity.id
_entity.type
_entity.pdbx_description
1 polymer ?
#
loop_
_entity_poly.entity_id
_entity_poly.type
_entity_poly.pdbx_seq_one_letter_code
_entity_poly.pdbx_strand_id
1 'polypeptide(L)'
;ATLWLHDESFIKWKPTVLYWVFAAIIFGAAAFGRNVIKSLMHAQMELPDIAWSRLNASWGGFFAFMGVANLLVAFNFSTDAWVNFKLFGSLGLMLVFVIGQSMMLAKYMDKEEKQ
;
A
#
# COMPACT_ATOMS: atom_id res chain seq x y z
N ALA A 1 33.13 -12.43 -16.58
CA ALA A 1 32.17 -13.05 -15.62
C ALA A 1 32.09 -12.19 -14.37
N THR A 2 31.43 -11.01 -14.44
CA THR A 2 31.28 -10.11 -13.27
C THR A 2 30.23 -9.01 -13.49
N LEU A 3 29.08 -9.33 -14.12
CA LEU A 3 28.00 -8.35 -14.35
C LEU A 3 26.59 -8.89 -14.06
N TRP A 4 26.48 -10.00 -13.33
CA TRP A 4 25.19 -10.66 -13.09
C TRP A 4 24.65 -10.42 -11.67
N LEU A 5 25.52 -10.34 -10.66
CA LEU A 5 25.12 -10.17 -9.26
C LEU A 5 24.65 -8.75 -8.90
N HIS A 6 25.01 -7.74 -9.70
CA HIS A 6 24.59 -6.35 -9.44
C HIS A 6 23.21 -6.01 -10.03
N ASP A 7 22.79 -6.70 -11.10
CA ASP A 7 21.55 -6.37 -11.80
C ASP A 7 20.31 -6.90 -11.07
N GLU A 8 20.36 -8.15 -10.56
CA GLU A 8 19.23 -8.76 -9.86
C GLU A 8 18.82 -7.99 -8.61
N SER A 9 19.80 -7.55 -7.80
CA SER A 9 19.51 -6.74 -6.62
C SER A 9 18.91 -5.39 -7.02
N PHE A 10 19.49 -4.71 -8.01
CA PHE A 10 19.00 -3.41 -8.49
C PHE A 10 17.54 -3.48 -8.98
N ILE A 11 17.18 -4.53 -9.69
CA ILE A 11 15.80 -4.76 -10.16
C ILE A 11 14.84 -4.98 -8.97
N LYS A 12 15.29 -5.68 -7.92
CA LYS A 12 14.50 -5.97 -6.72
C LYS A 12 14.27 -4.74 -5.83
N TRP A 13 15.16 -3.73 -5.86
CA TRP A 13 15.02 -2.49 -5.10
C TRP A 13 13.98 -1.52 -5.69
N LYS A 14 13.77 -1.53 -7.01
CA LYS A 14 12.84 -0.60 -7.69
C LYS A 14 11.44 -0.56 -7.06
N PRO A 15 10.78 -1.71 -6.80
CA PRO A 15 9.46 -1.71 -6.14
C PRO A 15 9.49 -1.14 -4.72
N THR A 16 10.51 -1.48 -3.92
CA THR A 16 10.60 -1.00 -2.53
C THR A 16 10.68 0.52 -2.45
N VAL A 17 11.56 1.12 -3.26
CA VAL A 17 11.69 2.59 -3.28
C VAL A 17 10.35 3.22 -3.64
N LEU A 18 9.66 2.70 -4.65
CA LEU A 18 8.36 3.20 -5.06
C LEU A 18 7.33 3.09 -3.93
N TYR A 19 7.22 1.94 -3.26
CA TYR A 19 6.29 1.75 -2.16
C TYR A 19 6.57 2.71 -1.00
N TRP A 20 7.84 2.89 -0.62
CA TRP A 20 8.17 3.80 0.47
C TRP A 20 8.00 5.26 0.11
N VAL A 21 8.22 5.66 -1.16
CA VAL A 21 7.87 7.01 -1.62
C VAL A 21 6.37 7.26 -1.47
N PHE A 22 5.51 6.32 -1.88
CA PHE A 22 4.06 6.47 -1.67
C PHE A 22 3.69 6.53 -0.20
N ALA A 23 4.26 5.67 0.64
CA ALA A 23 4.03 5.72 2.08
C ALA A 23 4.48 7.07 2.68
N ALA A 24 5.64 7.58 2.28
CA ALA A 24 6.18 8.85 2.73
C ALA A 24 5.33 10.04 2.27
N ILE A 25 4.80 10.01 1.04
CA ILE A 25 3.88 11.03 0.54
C ILE A 25 2.59 11.02 1.37
N ILE A 26 2.02 9.84 1.61
CA ILE A 26 0.75 9.70 2.34
C ILE A 26 0.89 10.17 3.80
N PHE A 27 1.91 9.70 4.50
CA PHE A 27 2.15 10.07 5.90
C PHE A 27 2.69 11.49 6.03
N GLY A 28 3.55 11.92 5.11
CA GLY A 28 4.06 13.28 5.06
C GLY A 28 2.94 14.29 4.85
N ALA A 29 2.06 14.06 3.87
CA ALA A 29 0.88 14.91 3.66
C ALA A 29 -0.05 14.92 4.89
N ALA A 30 -0.26 13.75 5.52
CA ALA A 30 -1.08 13.65 6.73
C ALA A 30 -0.52 14.48 7.90
N ALA A 31 0.81 14.59 8.03
CA ALA A 31 1.46 15.43 9.03
C ALA A 31 1.17 16.94 8.83
N PHE A 32 0.84 17.36 7.60
CA PHE A 32 0.38 18.71 7.28
C PHE A 32 -1.15 18.86 7.25
N GLY A 33 -1.88 17.88 7.80
CA GLY A 33 -3.35 17.87 7.81
C GLY A 33 -3.99 17.60 6.43
N ARG A 34 -3.21 17.14 5.45
CA ARG A 34 -3.70 16.81 4.10
C ARG A 34 -3.96 15.33 3.97
N ASN A 35 -5.11 14.98 3.43
CA ASN A 35 -5.49 13.59 3.19
C ASN A 35 -5.42 13.28 1.69
N VAL A 36 -4.38 12.52 1.31
CA VAL A 36 -4.10 12.20 -0.10
C VAL A 36 -5.21 11.33 -0.66
N ILE A 37 -5.63 10.30 0.06
CA ILE A 37 -6.68 9.40 -0.43
C ILE A 37 -8.02 10.13 -0.56
N LYS A 38 -8.36 11.01 0.38
CA LYS A 38 -9.53 11.89 0.26
C LYS A 38 -9.46 12.73 -1.01
N SER A 39 -8.32 13.36 -1.31
CA SER A 39 -8.20 14.20 -2.52
C SER A 39 -8.40 13.43 -3.83
N LEU A 40 -8.09 12.13 -3.84
CA LEU A 40 -8.25 11.27 -5.01
C LEU A 40 -9.67 10.70 -5.14
N MET A 41 -10.32 10.39 -4.02
CA MET A 41 -11.55 9.59 -3.99
C MET A 41 -12.82 10.34 -3.53
N HIS A 42 -12.67 11.56 -3.01
CA HIS A 42 -13.78 12.38 -2.50
C HIS A 42 -14.90 12.58 -3.52
N ALA A 43 -14.57 12.66 -4.81
CA ALA A 43 -15.56 12.87 -5.86
C ALA A 43 -16.42 11.62 -6.13
N GLN A 44 -16.00 10.43 -5.67
CA GLN A 44 -16.72 9.18 -5.90
C GLN A 44 -17.52 8.70 -4.68
N MET A 45 -17.19 9.17 -3.48
CA MET A 45 -17.89 8.79 -2.25
C MET A 45 -17.83 9.89 -1.20
N GLU A 46 -18.90 10.05 -0.45
CA GLU A 46 -18.92 10.88 0.75
C GLU A 46 -18.69 9.98 1.97
N LEU A 47 -17.80 10.42 2.86
CA LEU A 47 -17.44 9.70 4.07
C LEU A 47 -17.09 10.73 5.15
N PRO A 48 -17.31 10.42 6.43
CA PRO A 48 -16.91 11.30 7.52
C PRO A 48 -15.39 11.45 7.57
N ASP A 49 -14.89 12.59 8.05
CA ASP A 49 -13.46 12.90 8.08
C ASP A 49 -12.60 11.87 8.82
N ILE A 50 -13.18 11.21 9.83
CA ILE A 50 -12.50 10.14 10.56
C ILE A 50 -12.28 8.89 9.70
N ALA A 51 -13.23 8.56 8.80
CA ALA A 51 -13.10 7.44 7.88
C ALA A 51 -12.02 7.73 6.84
N TRP A 52 -11.99 8.95 6.29
CA TRP A 52 -10.92 9.39 5.40
C TRP A 52 -9.55 9.28 6.05
N SER A 53 -9.41 9.72 7.30
CA SER A 53 -8.13 9.67 8.04
C SER A 53 -7.66 8.23 8.24
N ARG A 54 -8.57 7.31 8.58
CA ARG A 54 -8.26 5.87 8.71
C ARG A 54 -7.92 5.22 7.38
N LEU A 55 -8.63 5.56 6.32
CA LEU A 55 -8.36 5.08 4.96
C LEU A 55 -6.96 5.52 4.51
N ASN A 56 -6.62 6.79 4.69
CA ASN A 56 -5.30 7.34 4.38
C ASN A 56 -4.19 6.65 5.18
N ALA A 57 -4.38 6.47 6.50
CA ALA A 57 -3.42 5.75 7.33
C ALA A 57 -3.25 4.28 6.91
N SER A 58 -4.35 3.61 6.54
CA SER A 58 -4.32 2.22 6.08
C SER A 58 -3.55 2.06 4.77
N TRP A 59 -3.75 2.96 3.82
CA TRP A 59 -2.99 2.97 2.56
C TRP A 59 -1.50 3.25 2.79
N GLY A 60 -1.16 4.24 3.62
CA GLY A 60 0.23 4.51 3.98
C GLY A 60 0.90 3.30 4.64
N GLY A 61 0.19 2.66 5.58
CA GLY A 61 0.65 1.44 6.26
C GLY A 61 0.83 0.26 5.30
N PHE A 62 -0.11 0.08 4.36
CA PHE A 62 -0.01 -0.97 3.35
C PHE A 62 1.19 -0.79 2.42
N PHE A 63 1.45 0.44 1.94
CA PHE A 63 2.64 0.72 1.14
C PHE A 63 3.93 0.52 1.93
N ALA A 64 3.99 0.97 3.18
CA ALA A 64 5.15 0.72 4.05
C ALA A 64 5.40 -0.79 4.24
N PHE A 65 4.34 -1.55 4.53
CA PHE A 65 4.38 -3.01 4.67
C PHE A 65 4.82 -3.70 3.38
N MET A 66 4.29 -3.30 2.22
CA MET A 66 4.67 -3.85 0.91
C MET A 66 6.15 -3.64 0.61
N GLY A 67 6.71 -2.47 0.95
CA GLY A 67 8.14 -2.23 0.81
C GLY A 67 8.99 -3.17 1.68
N VAL A 68 8.60 -3.37 2.94
CA VAL A 68 9.27 -4.33 3.85
C VAL A 68 9.13 -5.76 3.35
N ALA A 69 7.93 -6.18 2.99
CA ALA A 69 7.66 -7.53 2.47
C ALA A 69 8.46 -7.80 1.18
N ASN A 70 8.56 -6.84 0.27
CA ASN A 70 9.39 -6.97 -0.93
C ASN A 70 10.88 -7.16 -0.58
N LEU A 71 11.43 -6.38 0.37
CA LEU A 71 12.83 -6.56 0.79
C LEU A 71 13.05 -7.92 1.45
N LEU A 72 12.14 -8.35 2.33
CA LEU A 72 12.22 -9.67 2.97
C LEU A 72 12.26 -10.78 1.93
N VAL A 73 11.38 -10.75 0.93
CA VAL A 73 11.39 -11.77 -0.12
C VAL A 73 12.62 -11.64 -1.02
N ALA A 74 13.00 -10.42 -1.39
CA ALA A 74 14.13 -10.16 -2.27
C ALA A 74 15.48 -10.66 -1.74
N PHE A 75 15.70 -10.56 -0.42
CA PHE A 75 16.97 -10.90 0.23
C PHE A 75 17.02 -12.31 0.84
N ASN A 76 15.87 -12.93 1.14
CA ASN A 76 15.82 -14.24 1.79
C ASN A 76 15.46 -15.40 0.85
N PHE A 77 14.98 -15.11 -0.37
CA PHE A 77 14.50 -16.13 -1.31
C PHE A 77 15.15 -16.00 -2.70
N SER A 78 14.98 -17.04 -3.53
CA SER A 78 15.48 -17.05 -4.91
C SER A 78 14.78 -16.00 -5.78
N THR A 79 15.40 -15.65 -6.90
CA THR A 79 14.84 -14.67 -7.85
C THR A 79 13.51 -15.14 -8.44
N ASP A 80 13.34 -16.44 -8.70
CA ASP A 80 12.05 -17.00 -9.14
C ASP A 80 10.96 -16.89 -8.08
N ALA A 81 11.30 -17.14 -6.81
CA ALA A 81 10.37 -16.95 -5.70
C ALA A 81 9.98 -15.47 -5.55
N TRP A 82 10.92 -14.55 -5.74
CA TRP A 82 10.64 -13.11 -5.74
C TRP A 82 9.74 -12.67 -6.90
N VAL A 83 9.97 -13.18 -8.11
CA VAL A 83 9.09 -12.90 -9.27
C VAL A 83 7.67 -13.41 -8.98
N ASN A 84 7.53 -14.65 -8.48
CA ASN A 84 6.24 -15.22 -8.11
C ASN A 84 5.55 -14.44 -6.99
N PHE A 85 6.29 -13.99 -5.98
CA PHE A 85 5.74 -13.13 -4.93
C PHE A 85 5.27 -11.79 -5.52
N LYS A 86 6.04 -11.18 -6.42
CA LYS A 86 5.64 -9.94 -7.08
C LYS A 86 4.38 -10.11 -7.91
N LEU A 87 4.21 -11.25 -8.59
CA LEU A 87 3.04 -11.51 -9.42
C LEU A 87 1.82 -11.93 -8.60
N PHE A 88 1.93 -12.98 -7.78
CA PHE A 88 0.80 -13.59 -7.09
C PHE A 88 0.71 -13.16 -5.63
N GLY A 89 1.84 -13.04 -4.93
CA GLY A 89 1.88 -12.60 -3.54
C GLY A 89 1.34 -11.18 -3.37
N SER A 90 1.77 -10.25 -4.23
CA SER A 90 1.30 -8.87 -4.20
C SER A 90 -0.21 -8.76 -4.50
N LEU A 91 -0.71 -9.55 -5.45
CA LEU A 91 -2.15 -9.64 -5.74
C LEU A 91 -2.93 -10.18 -4.55
N GLY A 92 -2.46 -11.26 -3.92
CA GLY A 92 -3.06 -11.82 -2.71
C GLY A 92 -3.12 -10.80 -1.56
N LEU A 93 -2.02 -10.10 -1.31
CA LEU A 93 -1.95 -9.04 -0.31
C LEU A 93 -2.89 -7.87 -0.64
N MET A 94 -2.99 -7.48 -1.91
CA MET A 94 -3.91 -6.44 -2.36
C MET A 94 -5.37 -6.85 -2.15
N LEU A 95 -5.74 -8.10 -2.47
CA LEU A 95 -7.09 -8.60 -2.24
C LEU A 95 -7.45 -8.59 -0.75
N VAL A 96 -6.56 -9.10 0.10
CA VAL A 96 -6.74 -9.07 1.56
C VAL A 96 -6.91 -7.64 2.06
N PHE A 97 -6.07 -6.72 1.57
CA PHE A 97 -6.16 -5.32 1.92
C PHE A 97 -7.49 -4.68 1.50
N VAL A 98 -7.92 -4.87 0.26
CA VAL A 98 -9.18 -4.32 -0.25
C VAL A 98 -10.38 -4.88 0.50
N ILE A 99 -10.40 -6.17 0.82
CA ILE A 99 -11.45 -6.78 1.65
C ILE A 99 -11.44 -6.16 3.06
N GLY A 100 -10.28 -6.00 3.67
CA GLY A 100 -10.16 -5.34 4.97
C GLY A 100 -10.64 -3.88 4.93
N GLN A 101 -10.30 -3.15 3.87
CA GLN A 101 -10.75 -1.77 3.66
C GLN A 101 -12.26 -1.69 3.42
N SER A 102 -12.84 -2.58 2.60
CA SER A 102 -14.28 -2.57 2.34
C SER A 102 -15.08 -2.87 3.60
N MET A 103 -14.64 -3.84 4.42
CA MET A 103 -15.24 -4.12 5.72
C MET A 103 -15.10 -2.95 6.70
N MET A 104 -13.99 -2.22 6.66
CA MET A 104 -13.82 -1.00 7.45
C MET A 104 -14.79 0.10 7.00
N LEU A 105 -14.94 0.31 5.69
CA LEU A 105 -15.79 1.34 5.10
C LEU A 105 -17.28 1.05 5.31
N ALA A 106 -17.70 -0.23 5.24
CA ALA A 106 -19.08 -0.64 5.50
C ALA A 106 -19.59 -0.13 6.86
N LYS A 107 -18.73 -0.07 7.89
CA LYS A 107 -19.06 0.45 9.23
C LYS A 107 -19.40 1.94 9.26
N TYR A 108 -19.01 2.70 8.23
CA TYR A 108 -19.27 4.13 8.11
C TYR A 108 -20.44 4.42 7.19
N MET A 109 -20.63 3.64 6.13
CA MET A 109 -21.77 3.78 5.21
C MET A 109 -23.11 3.47 5.90
N ASP A 110 -23.17 2.41 6.73
CA ASP A 110 -24.39 2.06 7.49
C ASP A 110 -24.81 3.13 8.53
N LYS A 111 -23.92 4.09 8.85
CA LYS A 111 -24.18 5.15 9.83
C LYS A 111 -24.73 6.42 9.20
N GLU A 112 -24.44 6.70 7.93
CA GLU A 112 -25.01 7.85 7.21
C GLU A 112 -26.46 7.59 6.80
N GLU A 113 -26.83 6.35 6.47
CA GLU A 113 -28.24 5.98 6.18
C GLU A 113 -29.19 6.13 7.38
N LYS A 114 -28.67 6.33 8.60
CA LYS A 114 -29.47 6.49 9.83
C LYS A 114 -29.50 7.92 10.37
N GLN A 115 -29.00 8.91 9.63
CA GLN A 115 -29.13 10.34 9.95
C GLN A 115 -30.02 11.04 8.93
#